data_AF-A0A6V8IKG8-F1
#
_entry.id   AF-A0A6V8IKG8-F1
#
_cell.length_a   1.000
_cell.length_b   1.000
_cell.length_c   1.000
_cell.angle_alpha   90.00
_cell.angle_beta   90.00
_cell.angle_gamma   90.00
#
_symmetry.space_group_name_H-M   'P 1'
#
loop_
_entity.id
_entity.type
_entity.pdbx_description
1 polymer ?
#
loop_
_entity_poly.entity_id
_entity_poly.type
_entity_poly.pdbx_seq_one_letter_code
_entity_poly.pdbx_strand_id
1 'polypeptide(L)'
;MIGGRKVRDLVANALVAVLVAVSPVRMADADPYADMITEAATRAQIPASWIAAVLHAESRGDARAVSSAGAMGLMQVMPGTWASLRTSLGLGEDPFDPHDNILAGATYLRWMRDRYGEAGFLAAYNAGPARYDEHLATGRPLPAETRNYVASVSARLALPLADNIAVGALAAPSWQDSSLFPASFLRMGDASRPAESAHDPARSSGSRPTDWTALAPQSAGLFIASGHGEARR
;
A
#
# COMPACT_ATOMS: atom_id res chain seq x y z
N MET A 1 -30.39 73.04 51.61
CA MET A 1 -29.13 73.79 51.46
C MET A 1 -28.02 72.82 51.11
N ILE A 2 -27.49 72.86 49.88
CA ILE A 2 -26.17 73.45 49.52
C ILE A 2 -25.05 72.68 50.24
N GLY A 3 -24.36 71.75 49.58
CA GLY A 3 -23.19 72.03 48.73
C GLY A 3 -22.02 71.20 49.30
N GLY A 4 -20.97 70.80 48.61
CA GLY A 4 -20.54 70.94 47.23
C GLY A 4 -19.43 69.90 47.01
N ARG A 5 -19.24 69.52 45.75
CA ARG A 5 -18.21 68.59 45.30
C ARG A 5 -16.82 69.02 45.78
N LYS A 6 -16.02 68.07 46.28
CA LYS A 6 -14.57 68.07 46.05
C LYS A 6 -14.22 66.91 45.13
N VAL A 7 -13.54 67.29 44.06
CA VAL A 7 -13.10 66.46 42.94
C VAL A 7 -11.61 66.18 43.14
N ARG A 8 -11.21 64.98 42.74
CA ARG A 8 -9.84 64.43 42.54
C ARG A 8 -9.16 63.88 43.79
N ASP A 9 -8.95 62.56 43.78
CA ASP A 9 -7.64 62.04 43.37
C ASP A 9 -7.81 60.77 42.52
N LEU A 10 -6.95 60.68 41.51
CA LEU A 10 -6.88 59.66 40.47
C LEU A 10 -5.79 58.64 40.85
N VAL A 11 -5.91 57.45 40.27
CA VAL A 11 -4.90 56.39 40.12
C VAL A 11 -4.93 55.29 41.19
N ALA A 12 -5.47 54.12 40.80
CA ALA A 12 -4.89 52.83 41.19
C ALA A 12 -5.31 51.74 40.19
N ASN A 13 -4.39 51.47 39.25
CA ASN A 13 -4.10 50.23 38.55
C ASN A 13 -5.19 49.18 38.36
N ALA A 14 -5.55 49.00 37.08
CA ALA A 14 -6.05 47.74 36.58
C ALA A 14 -4.94 46.67 36.70
N LEU A 15 -5.20 45.61 37.47
CA LEU A 15 -4.41 44.38 37.42
C LEU A 15 -5.34 43.25 36.98
N VAL A 16 -5.43 43.02 35.67
CA VAL A 16 -6.03 41.80 35.14
C VAL A 16 -4.95 40.73 35.19
N ALA A 17 -4.98 39.89 36.23
CA ALA A 17 -4.17 38.69 36.27
C ALA A 17 -4.79 37.65 35.32
N VAL A 18 -4.28 37.59 34.08
CA VAL A 18 -4.57 36.46 33.18
C VAL A 18 -3.71 35.29 33.64
N LEU A 19 -4.29 34.41 34.45
CA LEU A 19 -3.67 33.13 34.76
C LEU A 19 -3.78 32.23 33.52
N VAL A 20 -2.78 32.25 32.65
CA VAL A 20 -2.66 31.26 31.58
C VAL A 20 -2.29 29.94 32.26
N ALA A 21 -3.28 29.06 32.43
CA ALA A 21 -3.02 27.68 32.76
C ALA A 21 -2.34 27.03 31.55
N VAL A 22 -1.00 27.05 31.54
CA VAL A 22 -0.21 26.27 30.58
C VAL A 22 -0.37 24.82 31.00
N SER A 23 -1.34 24.13 30.41
CA SER A 23 -1.38 22.68 30.49
C SER A 23 -0.06 22.16 29.92
N PRO A 24 0.66 21.26 30.60
CA PRO A 24 1.84 20.67 30.00
C PRO A 24 1.36 19.97 28.73
N VAL A 25 1.86 20.44 27.58
CA VAL A 25 1.81 19.66 26.34
C VAL A 25 2.49 18.35 26.71
N ARG A 26 1.72 17.28 26.83
CA ARG A 26 2.29 15.94 26.74
C ARG A 26 2.97 15.93 25.38
N MET A 27 4.29 16.07 25.34
CA MET A 27 5.03 15.64 24.18
C MET A 27 4.62 14.18 24.01
N ALA A 28 3.88 13.87 22.95
CA ALA A 28 3.68 12.49 22.58
C ALA A 28 5.08 11.86 22.57
N ASP A 29 5.26 10.72 23.22
CA ASP A 29 6.50 9.97 23.10
C ASP A 29 6.79 9.87 21.60
N ALA A 30 7.99 10.31 21.20
CA ALA A 30 8.39 10.26 19.80
C ALA A 30 8.21 8.83 19.31
N ASP A 31 7.54 8.66 18.16
CA ASP A 31 7.36 7.33 17.56
C ASP A 31 8.75 6.68 17.43
N PRO A 32 9.00 5.53 18.10
CA PRO A 32 10.32 4.92 18.13
C PRO A 32 10.82 4.52 16.74
N TYR A 33 9.94 4.51 15.73
CA TYR A 33 10.24 4.15 14.36
C TYR A 33 10.31 5.37 13.41
N ALA A 34 10.17 6.61 13.91
CA ALA A 34 10.06 7.81 13.07
C ALA A 34 11.20 7.98 12.06
N ASP A 35 12.45 7.76 12.50
CA ASP A 35 13.63 7.89 11.63
C ASP A 35 13.64 6.80 10.54
N MET A 36 13.33 5.55 10.92
CA MET A 36 13.24 4.41 10.00
C MET A 36 12.12 4.60 8.97
N ILE A 37 10.96 5.12 9.41
CA ILE A 37 9.83 5.46 8.55
C ILE A 37 10.22 6.57 7.57
N THR A 38 10.93 7.61 8.03
CA THR A 38 11.37 8.72 7.18
C THR A 38 12.35 8.27 6.11
N GLU A 39 13.30 7.41 6.48
CA GLU A 39 14.22 6.79 5.56
C GLU A 39 13.49 5.92 4.54
N ALA A 40 12.62 5.02 4.99
CA ALA A 40 11.86 4.13 4.11
C ALA A 40 10.94 4.90 3.17
N ALA A 41 10.29 5.97 3.64
CA ALA A 41 9.49 6.87 2.82
C ALA A 41 10.32 7.50 1.69
N THR A 42 11.54 7.94 2.01
CA THR A 42 12.46 8.52 1.03
C THR A 42 12.89 7.48 0.00
N ARG A 43 13.28 6.27 0.44
CA ARG A 43 13.74 5.20 -0.48
C ARG A 43 12.61 4.67 -1.37
N ALA A 44 11.43 4.44 -0.80
CA ALA A 44 10.27 3.93 -1.52
C ALA A 44 9.50 5.01 -2.30
N GLN A 45 9.82 6.29 -2.08
CA GLN A 45 9.17 7.44 -2.72
C GLN A 45 7.64 7.42 -2.49
N ILE A 46 7.23 7.21 -1.23
CA ILE A 46 5.84 7.26 -0.77
C ILE A 46 5.76 8.12 0.51
N PRO A 47 4.59 8.68 0.86
CA PRO A 47 4.46 9.48 2.08
C PRO A 47 4.76 8.68 3.35
N ALA A 48 5.52 9.27 4.27
CA ALA A 48 5.81 8.67 5.59
C ALA A 48 4.52 8.33 6.38
N SER A 49 3.48 9.16 6.23
CA SER A 49 2.17 8.92 6.85
C SER A 49 1.51 7.62 6.38
N TRP A 50 1.78 7.17 5.15
CA TRP A 50 1.26 5.90 4.63
C TRP A 50 1.89 4.72 5.33
N ILE A 51 3.22 4.75 5.48
CA ILE A 51 3.98 3.72 6.17
C ILE A 51 3.55 3.64 7.64
N ALA A 52 3.45 4.78 8.33
CA ALA A 52 3.01 4.84 9.72
C ALA A 52 1.59 4.28 9.91
N ALA A 53 0.65 4.62 9.00
CA ALA A 53 -0.72 4.12 9.07
C ALA A 53 -0.81 2.61 8.84
N VAL A 54 -0.06 2.08 7.85
CA VAL A 54 0.02 0.64 7.58
C VAL A 54 0.67 -0.08 8.75
N LEU A 55 1.83 0.36 9.23
CA LEU A 55 2.51 -0.22 10.40
C LEU A 55 1.56 -0.32 11.61
N HIS A 56 0.84 0.76 11.91
CA HIS A 56 -0.10 0.76 13.02
C HIS A 56 -1.28 -0.20 12.79
N ALA A 57 -1.80 -0.30 11.56
CA ALA A 57 -2.88 -1.22 11.23
C ALA A 57 -2.45 -2.70 11.28
N GLU A 58 -1.21 -2.98 10.88
CA GLU A 58 -0.66 -4.32 10.75
C GLU A 58 -0.22 -4.92 12.10
N SER A 59 0.52 -4.15 12.90
CA SER A 59 1.16 -4.68 14.13
C SER A 59 0.87 -3.88 15.39
N ARG A 60 0.29 -2.68 15.26
CA ARG A 60 0.22 -1.68 16.35
C ARG A 60 1.58 -1.37 16.99
N GLY A 61 2.67 -1.52 16.23
CA GLY A 61 4.03 -1.30 16.71
C GLY A 61 4.68 -2.52 17.38
N ASP A 62 4.08 -3.70 17.31
CA ASP A 62 4.71 -4.94 17.77
C ASP A 62 5.70 -5.47 16.72
N ALA A 63 6.99 -5.22 16.92
CA ALA A 63 8.05 -5.66 16.01
C ALA A 63 8.19 -7.19 15.92
N ARG A 64 7.62 -7.95 16.87
CA ARG A 64 7.65 -9.42 16.85
C ARG A 64 6.30 -10.04 16.47
N ALA A 65 5.36 -9.24 15.96
CA ALA A 65 4.05 -9.71 15.54
C ALA A 65 4.17 -10.80 14.46
N VAL A 66 3.41 -11.89 14.63
CA VAL A 66 3.26 -12.96 13.64
C VAL A 66 1.78 -13.26 13.48
N SER A 67 1.25 -13.13 12.26
CA SER A 67 -0.14 -13.49 11.98
C SER A 67 -0.33 -15.01 11.88
N SER A 68 -1.58 -15.47 11.92
CA SER A 68 -1.90 -16.89 11.69
C SER A 68 -1.51 -17.39 10.29
N ALA A 69 -1.36 -16.49 9.32
CA ALA A 69 -0.87 -16.79 7.98
C ALA A 69 0.66 -16.74 7.87
N GLY A 70 1.35 -16.34 8.95
CA GLY A 70 2.81 -16.23 9.00
C GLY A 70 3.38 -14.90 8.51
N ALA A 71 2.56 -13.84 8.42
CA ALA A 71 3.06 -12.49 8.15
C ALA A 71 3.90 -11.99 9.33
N MET A 72 4.99 -11.26 9.08
CA MET A 72 6.04 -11.01 10.09
C MET A 72 6.30 -9.52 10.31
N GLY A 73 6.48 -9.15 11.58
CA GLY A 73 7.03 -7.88 12.02
C GLY A 73 6.08 -6.68 11.87
N LEU A 74 6.65 -5.49 11.94
CA LEU A 74 5.95 -4.21 12.01
C LEU A 74 4.96 -3.95 10.88
N MET A 75 5.34 -4.32 9.65
CA MET A 75 4.55 -4.13 8.44
C MET A 75 3.95 -5.43 7.91
N GLN A 76 3.98 -6.51 8.71
CA GLN A 76 3.38 -7.82 8.40
C GLN A 76 3.74 -8.33 7.00
N VAL A 77 5.05 -8.36 6.69
CA VAL A 77 5.55 -8.85 5.41
C VAL A 77 5.47 -10.38 5.37
N MET A 78 4.89 -10.93 4.29
CA MET A 78 4.80 -12.38 4.09
C MET A 78 6.18 -13.01 3.83
N PRO A 79 6.44 -14.28 4.24
CA PRO A 79 7.77 -14.89 4.12
C PRO A 79 8.34 -14.94 2.70
N GLY A 80 7.52 -15.26 1.69
CA GLY A 80 7.96 -15.26 0.29
C GLY A 80 8.30 -13.85 -0.22
N THR A 81 7.52 -12.86 0.21
CA THR A 81 7.76 -11.43 -0.10
C THR A 81 9.05 -10.95 0.56
N TRP A 82 9.26 -11.30 1.85
CA TRP A 82 10.50 -11.00 2.58
C TRP A 82 11.73 -11.59 1.90
N ALA A 83 11.71 -12.87 1.52
CA ALA A 83 12.84 -13.53 0.86
C ALA A 83 13.24 -12.84 -0.45
N SER A 84 12.26 -12.37 -1.21
CA SER A 84 12.49 -11.61 -2.44
C SER A 84 13.08 -10.23 -2.15
N LEU A 85 12.45 -9.49 -1.22
CA LEU A 85 12.83 -8.12 -0.89
C LEU A 85 14.20 -8.03 -0.23
N ARG A 86 14.50 -8.89 0.74
CA ARG A 86 15.80 -8.90 1.43
C ARG A 86 16.95 -9.02 0.46
N THR A 87 16.79 -9.87 -0.56
CA THR A 87 17.82 -10.07 -1.59
C THR A 87 17.94 -8.83 -2.47
N SER A 88 16.81 -8.27 -2.91
CA SER A 88 16.80 -7.10 -3.80
C SER A 88 17.28 -5.80 -3.14
N LEU A 89 17.08 -5.68 -1.83
CA LEU A 89 17.39 -4.47 -1.05
C LEU A 89 18.67 -4.61 -0.21
N GLY A 90 19.28 -5.80 -0.17
CA GLY A 90 20.46 -6.08 0.65
C GLY A 90 20.18 -6.04 2.16
N LEU A 91 19.00 -6.53 2.59
CA LEU A 91 18.59 -6.55 4.00
C LEU A 91 19.20 -7.76 4.73
N GLY A 92 19.18 -7.69 6.06
CA GLY A 92 19.57 -8.79 6.94
C GLY A 92 18.67 -10.02 6.84
N GLU A 93 19.02 -11.05 7.62
CA GLU A 93 18.29 -12.32 7.64
C GLU A 93 17.07 -12.29 8.57
N ASP A 94 17.02 -11.37 9.55
CA ASP A 94 15.95 -11.30 10.55
C ASP A 94 14.75 -10.45 10.04
N PRO A 95 13.59 -11.06 9.73
CA PRO A 95 12.39 -10.32 9.32
C PRO A 95 11.77 -9.49 10.44
N PHE A 96 12.21 -9.66 11.69
CA PHE A 96 11.73 -8.90 12.85
C PHE A 96 12.64 -7.72 13.20
N ASP A 97 13.73 -7.51 12.47
CA ASP A 97 14.49 -6.26 12.59
C ASP A 97 13.59 -5.08 12.17
N PRO A 98 13.36 -4.10 13.05
CA PRO A 98 12.44 -3.00 12.77
C PRO A 98 12.79 -2.21 11.50
N HIS A 99 14.07 -1.90 11.30
CA HIS A 99 14.51 -1.09 10.18
C HIS A 99 14.29 -1.84 8.86
N ASP A 100 14.74 -3.09 8.79
CA ASP A 100 14.64 -3.88 7.57
C ASP A 100 13.19 -4.25 7.24
N ASN A 101 12.37 -4.57 8.25
CA ASN A 101 10.96 -4.87 8.06
C ASN A 101 10.18 -3.64 7.53
N ILE A 102 10.45 -2.45 8.07
CA ILE A 102 9.86 -1.19 7.59
C ILE A 102 10.28 -0.91 6.14
N LEU A 103 11.58 -1.07 5.83
CA LEU A 103 12.08 -0.81 4.48
C LEU A 103 11.49 -1.80 3.45
N ALA A 104 11.39 -3.08 3.81
CA ALA A 104 10.74 -4.11 2.99
C ALA A 104 9.25 -3.79 2.79
N GLY A 105 8.51 -3.55 3.88
CA GLY A 105 7.08 -3.25 3.83
C GLY A 105 6.77 -1.98 3.03
N ALA A 106 7.54 -0.91 3.19
CA ALA A 106 7.39 0.33 2.42
C ALA A 106 7.65 0.11 0.92
N THR A 107 8.68 -0.66 0.57
CA THR A 107 8.98 -1.02 -0.82
C THR A 107 7.86 -1.87 -1.43
N TYR A 108 7.33 -2.82 -0.67
CA TYR A 108 6.20 -3.64 -1.11
C TYR A 108 4.93 -2.81 -1.31
N LEU A 109 4.66 -1.87 -0.40
CA LEU A 109 3.54 -0.94 -0.50
C LEU A 109 3.65 -0.07 -1.75
N ARG A 110 4.86 0.42 -2.05
CA ARG A 110 5.15 1.13 -3.29
C ARG A 110 4.86 0.27 -4.53
N TRP A 111 5.28 -1.00 -4.54
CA TRP A 111 5.00 -1.90 -5.65
C TRP A 111 3.50 -2.14 -5.86
N MET A 112 2.73 -2.27 -4.77
CA MET A 112 1.27 -2.39 -4.87
C MET A 112 0.65 -1.13 -5.46
N ARG A 113 1.17 0.05 -5.09
CA ARG A 113 0.73 1.34 -5.64
C ARG A 113 1.03 1.46 -7.13
N ASP A 114 2.24 1.11 -7.55
CA ASP A 114 2.62 1.16 -8.96
C ASP A 114 1.76 0.22 -9.81
N ARG A 115 1.40 -0.95 -9.27
CA ARG A 115 0.64 -1.96 -10.00
C ARG A 115 -0.87 -1.69 -10.03
N TYR A 116 -1.45 -1.23 -8.92
CA TYR A 116 -2.89 -1.16 -8.74
C TYR A 116 -3.45 0.26 -8.57
N GLY A 117 -2.57 1.27 -8.53
CA GLY A 117 -2.94 2.67 -8.32
C GLY A 117 -3.51 2.95 -6.92
N GLU A 118 -3.95 4.19 -6.73
CA GLU A 118 -4.49 4.69 -5.45
C GLU A 118 -5.71 3.91 -4.96
N ALA A 119 -6.54 3.41 -5.88
CA ALA A 119 -7.77 2.70 -5.53
C ALA A 119 -7.52 1.27 -5.03
N GLY A 120 -6.42 0.63 -5.44
CA GLY A 120 -6.24 -0.80 -5.23
C GLY A 120 -5.09 -1.21 -4.33
N PHE A 121 -4.12 -0.32 -4.07
CA PHE A 121 -2.87 -0.74 -3.44
C PHE A 121 -3.04 -1.29 -2.02
N LEU A 122 -3.89 -0.68 -1.18
CA LEU A 122 -4.14 -1.15 0.18
C LEU A 122 -4.84 -2.51 0.18
N ALA A 123 -5.78 -2.72 -0.75
CA ALA A 123 -6.46 -3.99 -0.89
C ALA A 123 -5.49 -5.08 -1.33
N ALA A 124 -4.64 -4.80 -2.32
CA ALA A 124 -3.64 -5.74 -2.81
C ALA A 124 -2.55 -6.04 -1.77
N TYR A 125 -2.13 -5.05 -0.98
CA TYR A 125 -1.14 -5.23 0.10
C TYR A 125 -1.65 -6.23 1.14
N ASN A 126 -2.89 -6.04 1.62
CA ASN A 126 -3.49 -6.89 2.65
C ASN A 126 -3.97 -8.25 2.12
N ALA A 127 -4.64 -8.27 0.97
CA ALA A 127 -5.21 -9.50 0.41
C ALA A 127 -4.17 -10.38 -0.29
N GLY A 128 -3.05 -9.79 -0.70
CA GLY A 128 -2.09 -10.32 -1.65
C GLY A 128 -2.48 -10.01 -3.11
N PRO A 129 -1.50 -9.76 -4.00
CA PRO A 129 -1.73 -9.35 -5.38
C PRO A 129 -2.52 -10.37 -6.17
N ALA A 130 -2.26 -11.67 -6.01
CA ALA A 130 -2.97 -12.73 -6.72
C ALA A 130 -4.48 -12.74 -6.40
N ARG A 131 -4.85 -12.54 -5.13
CA ARG A 131 -6.26 -12.46 -4.72
C ARG A 131 -6.92 -11.19 -5.26
N TYR A 132 -6.19 -10.08 -5.28
CA TYR A 132 -6.70 -8.82 -5.83
C TYR A 132 -6.84 -8.88 -7.36
N ASP A 133 -5.91 -9.51 -8.06
CA ASP A 133 -6.02 -9.78 -9.51
C ASP A 133 -7.27 -10.62 -9.81
N GLU A 134 -7.52 -11.68 -9.03
CA GLU A 134 -8.72 -12.51 -9.18
C GLU A 134 -10.00 -11.70 -8.92
N HIS A 135 -10.00 -10.82 -7.92
CA HIS A 135 -11.10 -9.90 -7.66
C HIS A 135 -11.38 -9.00 -8.87
N LEU A 136 -10.34 -8.38 -9.44
CA LEU A 136 -10.47 -7.53 -10.64
C LEU A 136 -10.97 -8.31 -11.86
N ALA A 137 -10.52 -9.55 -12.04
CA ALA A 137 -10.89 -10.39 -13.18
C ALA A 137 -12.31 -10.96 -13.09
N THR A 138 -12.76 -11.31 -11.88
CA THR A 138 -14.01 -12.07 -11.68
C THR A 138 -15.14 -11.24 -11.05
N GLY A 139 -14.83 -10.10 -10.45
CA GLY A 139 -15.75 -9.34 -9.61
C GLY A 139 -16.10 -10.01 -8.28
N ARG A 140 -15.48 -11.17 -7.94
CA ARG A 140 -15.73 -11.85 -6.67
C ARG A 140 -15.32 -10.94 -5.51
N PRO A 141 -16.17 -10.70 -4.50
CA PRO A 141 -15.85 -9.75 -3.44
C PRO A 141 -14.61 -10.18 -2.64
N LEU A 142 -13.83 -9.19 -2.21
CA LEU A 142 -12.74 -9.40 -1.26
C LEU A 142 -13.28 -9.83 0.12
N PRO A 143 -12.47 -10.54 0.93
CA PRO A 143 -12.83 -10.89 2.30
C PRO A 143 -13.27 -9.66 3.11
N ALA A 144 -14.23 -9.85 4.03
CA ALA A 144 -14.71 -8.77 4.88
C ALA A 144 -13.57 -8.09 5.67
N GLU A 145 -12.59 -8.88 6.12
CA GLU A 145 -11.39 -8.39 6.79
C GLU A 145 -10.61 -7.40 5.92
N THR A 146 -10.32 -7.73 4.65
CA THR A 146 -9.63 -6.82 3.72
C THR A 146 -10.42 -5.54 3.49
N ARG A 147 -11.74 -5.62 3.35
CA ARG A 147 -12.58 -4.43 3.17
C ARG A 147 -12.53 -3.51 4.39
N ASN A 148 -12.59 -4.10 5.59
CA ASN A 148 -12.46 -3.37 6.85
C ASN A 148 -11.07 -2.76 7.00
N TYR A 149 -10.02 -3.48 6.62
CA TYR A 149 -8.65 -2.98 6.59
C TYR A 149 -8.54 -1.72 5.72
N VAL A 150 -8.97 -1.80 4.46
CA VAL A 150 -8.94 -0.68 3.51
C VAL A 150 -9.70 0.52 4.08
N ALA A 151 -10.93 0.32 4.58
CA ALA A 151 -11.71 1.39 5.18
C ALA A 151 -10.97 2.07 6.35
N SER A 152 -10.35 1.28 7.23
CA SER A 152 -9.65 1.78 8.41
C SER A 152 -8.34 2.52 8.09
N VAL A 153 -7.61 2.10 7.05
CA VAL A 153 -6.34 2.71 6.65
C VAL A 153 -6.62 3.95 5.81
N SER A 154 -7.53 3.89 4.82
CA SER A 154 -7.91 5.04 4.01
C SER A 154 -8.46 6.19 4.86
N ALA A 155 -9.24 5.91 5.92
CA ALA A 155 -9.71 6.92 6.85
C ALA A 155 -8.56 7.65 7.58
N ARG A 156 -7.49 6.94 7.95
CA ARG A 156 -6.28 7.55 8.55
C ARG A 156 -5.48 8.37 7.55
N LEU A 157 -5.53 7.99 6.27
CA LEU A 157 -4.80 8.67 5.19
C LEU A 157 -5.60 9.79 4.53
N ALA A 158 -6.88 9.96 4.90
CA ALA A 158 -7.83 10.83 4.21
C ALA A 158 -7.91 10.54 2.69
N LEU A 159 -7.66 9.30 2.28
CA LEU A 159 -7.80 8.88 0.89
C LEU A 159 -9.27 8.61 0.58
N PRO A 160 -9.75 8.94 -0.64
CA PRO A 160 -11.07 8.51 -1.08
C PRO A 160 -11.12 6.98 -1.03
N LEU A 161 -12.18 6.43 -0.43
CA LEU A 161 -12.43 5.00 -0.49
C LEU A 161 -12.63 4.62 -1.96
N ALA A 162 -12.07 3.49 -2.39
CA ALA A 162 -12.36 3.00 -3.73
C ALA A 162 -13.86 2.70 -3.84
N ASP A 163 -14.58 3.48 -4.64
CA ASP A 163 -16.05 3.47 -4.78
C ASP A 163 -16.66 2.15 -5.29
N ASN A 164 -15.89 1.07 -5.43
CA ASN A 164 -16.30 -0.15 -6.12
C ASN A 164 -16.20 -1.42 -5.27
N ILE A 165 -16.42 -1.33 -3.95
CA ILE A 165 -16.52 -2.51 -3.10
C ILE A 165 -18.00 -2.86 -2.86
N ALA A 166 -18.58 -3.47 -3.92
CA ALA A 166 -19.84 -4.23 -4.07
C ALA A 166 -21.09 -3.50 -4.64
N VAL A 167 -21.68 -4.15 -5.67
CA VAL A 167 -22.97 -3.96 -6.40
C VAL A 167 -22.90 -3.17 -7.71
N GLY A 168 -23.03 -3.89 -8.83
CA GLY A 168 -23.64 -3.39 -10.07
C GLY A 168 -22.71 -2.66 -11.04
N ALA A 169 -22.62 -3.18 -12.26
CA ALA A 169 -21.85 -2.63 -13.36
C ALA A 169 -22.18 -1.15 -13.65
N LEU A 170 -21.15 -0.31 -13.66
CA LEU A 170 -21.10 0.87 -14.52
C LEU A 170 -19.74 0.89 -15.20
N ALA A 171 -19.81 0.82 -16.53
CA ALA A 171 -18.67 0.81 -17.43
C ALA A 171 -17.79 2.05 -17.22
N ALA A 172 -16.50 1.83 -16.97
CA ALA A 172 -15.50 2.89 -17.11
C ALA A 172 -15.34 3.23 -18.60
N PRO A 173 -15.21 4.52 -18.97
CA PRO A 173 -14.97 4.91 -20.36
C PRO A 173 -13.64 4.32 -20.86
N SER A 174 -13.66 3.80 -22.07
CA SER A 174 -12.52 3.17 -22.72
C SER A 174 -11.37 4.17 -22.90
N TRP A 175 -10.15 3.69 -22.67
CA TRP A 175 -8.88 4.40 -22.86
C TRP A 175 -8.63 4.89 -24.31
N GLN A 176 -9.57 4.69 -25.24
CA GLN A 176 -9.46 5.07 -26.65
C GLN A 176 -9.88 6.53 -26.94
N ASP A 177 -10.48 7.26 -25.99
CA ASP A 177 -10.91 8.66 -26.19
C ASP A 177 -9.95 9.73 -25.63
N SER A 178 -8.67 9.39 -25.40
CA SER A 178 -7.68 10.40 -25.01
C SER A 178 -7.19 11.20 -26.24
N SER A 179 -7.61 12.46 -26.33
CA SER A 179 -7.21 13.45 -27.35
C SER A 179 -5.76 13.95 -27.22
N LEU A 180 -4.83 13.09 -26.82
CA LEU A 180 -3.43 13.46 -26.60
C LEU A 180 -2.45 12.95 -27.66
N PHE A 181 -2.96 12.52 -28.82
CA PHE A 181 -2.14 12.35 -30.02
C PHE A 181 -2.58 13.35 -31.09
N PRO A 182 -1.72 14.32 -31.47
CA PRO A 182 -2.03 15.19 -32.60
C PRO A 182 -2.15 14.35 -33.88
N ALA A 183 -3.33 14.41 -34.49
CA ALA A 183 -3.55 13.95 -35.84
C ALA A 183 -2.74 14.80 -36.83
N SER A 184 -2.00 14.15 -37.73
CA SER A 184 -2.02 14.38 -39.20
C SER A 184 -0.66 14.11 -39.85
N PHE A 185 -0.56 13.00 -40.58
CA PHE A 185 0.00 12.86 -41.94
C PHE A 185 0.09 11.34 -42.22
N LEU A 186 -0.63 10.70 -43.15
CA LEU A 186 -0.94 11.08 -44.51
C LEU A 186 -2.34 10.63 -44.93
N ARG A 187 -2.92 11.47 -45.78
CA ARG A 187 -4.17 11.37 -46.49
C ARG A 187 -3.98 10.52 -47.75
N MET A 188 -4.88 9.53 -47.93
CA MET A 188 -5.54 9.15 -49.20
C MET A 188 -4.83 8.17 -50.16
N GLY A 189 -5.56 7.07 -50.44
CA GLY A 189 -5.31 6.12 -51.51
C GLY A 189 -6.26 4.93 -51.41
N ASP A 190 -7.47 5.11 -51.92
CA ASP A 190 -8.54 4.12 -52.06
C ASP A 190 -8.18 2.96 -53.02
N ALA A 191 -8.95 1.88 -52.93
CA ALA A 191 -9.25 0.83 -53.92
C ALA A 191 -8.70 -0.61 -53.69
N SER A 192 -9.66 -1.46 -53.30
CA SER A 192 -9.98 -2.77 -53.93
C SER A 192 -9.12 -4.03 -53.67
N ARG A 193 -9.77 -5.04 -53.08
CA ARG A 193 -9.48 -6.49 -53.17
C ARG A 193 -9.86 -7.03 -54.58
N PRO A 194 -9.29 -8.13 -55.13
CA PRO A 194 -9.48 -9.51 -54.63
C PRO A 194 -8.29 -10.51 -54.76
N ALA A 195 -8.58 -11.76 -54.38
CA ALA A 195 -7.79 -13.01 -54.15
C ALA A 195 -6.61 -13.33 -55.11
N GLU A 196 -5.59 -14.14 -54.77
CA GLU A 196 -5.58 -15.62 -54.76
C GLU A 196 -4.19 -16.21 -54.35
N SER A 197 -4.21 -17.43 -53.77
CA SER A 197 -3.24 -18.57 -53.80
C SER A 197 -1.74 -18.49 -53.43
N ALA A 198 -1.40 -19.24 -52.35
CA ALA A 198 -0.35 -20.28 -52.17
C ALA A 198 1.14 -20.05 -52.57
N HIS A 199 2.07 -20.20 -51.61
CA HIS A 199 3.05 -21.31 -51.46
C HIS A 199 4.09 -21.03 -50.34
N ASP A 200 4.73 -22.08 -49.85
CA ASP A 200 5.39 -22.30 -48.54
C ASP A 200 6.94 -22.03 -48.54
N PRO A 201 7.79 -22.54 -47.61
CA PRO A 201 8.37 -21.88 -46.43
C PRO A 201 9.90 -21.59 -46.51
N ALA A 202 10.42 -20.67 -45.66
CA ALA A 202 11.72 -20.82 -44.95
C ALA A 202 12.15 -19.59 -44.10
N ARG A 203 12.43 -19.87 -42.82
CA ARG A 203 13.52 -19.38 -41.94
C ARG A 203 13.65 -17.90 -41.50
N SER A 204 13.67 -17.79 -40.16
CA SER A 204 14.53 -16.99 -39.25
C SER A 204 14.39 -15.47 -39.19
N SER A 205 13.92 -14.93 -38.06
CA SER A 205 14.73 -14.55 -36.90
C SER A 205 13.86 -13.80 -35.87
N GLY A 206 14.21 -13.85 -34.58
CA GLY A 206 13.65 -12.93 -33.58
C GLY A 206 13.25 -13.58 -32.27
N SER A 207 14.24 -14.06 -31.50
CA SER A 207 14.07 -14.44 -30.09
C SER A 207 13.54 -13.25 -29.28
N ARG A 208 12.39 -13.42 -28.62
CA ARG A 208 11.93 -12.56 -27.51
C ARG A 208 11.94 -13.38 -26.22
N PRO A 209 12.78 -13.05 -25.24
CA PRO A 209 12.65 -13.59 -23.89
C PRO A 209 11.76 -12.65 -23.07
N THR A 210 10.59 -13.11 -22.66
CA THR A 210 9.85 -12.58 -21.49
C THR A 210 8.69 -13.50 -21.17
N ASP A 211 9.03 -14.69 -20.67
CA ASP A 211 8.08 -15.55 -19.98
C ASP A 211 8.37 -15.41 -18.48
N TRP A 212 7.51 -14.68 -17.76
CA TRP A 212 7.59 -14.46 -16.31
C TRP A 212 6.67 -15.39 -15.52
N THR A 213 6.18 -16.45 -16.15
CA THR A 213 5.28 -17.44 -15.53
C THR A 213 5.97 -18.30 -14.44
N ALA A 214 7.27 -18.11 -14.22
CA ALA A 214 8.08 -18.86 -13.25
C ALA A 214 7.98 -18.40 -11.77
N LEU A 215 7.14 -17.42 -11.43
CA LEU A 215 6.98 -16.95 -10.04
C LEU A 215 5.68 -17.41 -9.36
N ALA A 216 4.97 -18.38 -9.94
CA ALA A 216 3.85 -19.04 -9.26
C ALA A 216 4.34 -20.33 -8.55
N PRO A 217 4.33 -20.42 -7.22
CA PRO A 217 4.51 -21.71 -6.56
C PRO A 217 3.29 -22.58 -6.87
N GLN A 218 3.49 -23.59 -7.72
CA GLN A 218 2.53 -24.69 -7.85
C GLN A 218 2.61 -25.55 -6.59
N SER A 219 1.66 -25.39 -5.67
CA SER A 219 1.50 -26.34 -4.57
C SER A 219 0.78 -27.59 -5.10
N ALA A 220 1.53 -28.48 -5.75
CA ALA A 220 1.15 -29.86 -5.92
C ALA A 220 1.33 -30.57 -4.57
N GLY A 221 0.24 -31.09 -4.01
CA GLY A 221 0.28 -31.90 -2.80
C GLY A 221 1.10 -33.17 -3.00
N LEU A 222 1.91 -33.53 -2.00
CA LEU A 222 2.38 -34.89 -1.80
C LEU A 222 2.77 -35.06 -0.32
N PHE A 223 1.85 -35.55 0.50
CA PHE A 223 2.17 -36.02 1.84
C PHE A 223 2.92 -37.36 1.73
N ILE A 224 4.17 -37.41 2.21
CA ILE A 224 4.84 -38.67 2.53
C ILE A 224 4.73 -38.85 4.05
N ALA A 225 4.03 -39.91 4.45
CA ALA A 225 4.02 -40.42 5.81
C ALA A 225 5.25 -41.31 6.04
N SER A 226 6.05 -40.96 7.04
CA SER A 226 7.04 -41.80 7.72
C SER A 226 7.18 -41.20 9.12
N GLY A 227 7.11 -41.88 10.26
CA GLY A 227 7.06 -43.30 10.58
C GLY A 227 7.60 -43.43 12.00
N HIS A 228 6.77 -43.96 12.90
CA HIS A 228 7.10 -44.86 14.01
C HIS A 228 8.23 -44.48 15.01
N GLY A 229 7.84 -44.19 16.25
CA GLY A 229 8.72 -44.19 17.42
C GLY A 229 8.00 -44.78 18.63
N GLU A 230 8.09 -46.10 18.79
CA GLU A 230 7.61 -46.80 19.98
C GLU A 230 8.77 -47.01 20.97
N ALA A 231 8.53 -46.62 22.22
CA ALA A 231 9.41 -46.85 23.35
C ALA A 231 9.29 -48.29 23.85
N ARG A 232 10.41 -48.94 24.20
CA ARG A 232 10.52 -49.79 25.42
C ARG A 232 11.93 -50.34 25.66
N ARG A 233 12.28 -50.29 26.96
CA ARG A 233 13.36 -50.91 27.73
C ARG A 233 14.70 -50.20 27.74
#